data_AF-A0A1E4FQJ6-F1
#
_entry.id   AF-A0A1E4FQJ6-F1
#
_cell.length_a   1.000
_cell.length_b   1.000
_cell.length_c   1.000
_cell.angle_alpha   90.00
_cell.angle_beta   90.00
_cell.angle_gamma   90.00
#
_symmetry.space_group_name_H-M   'P 1'
#
loop_
_entity.id
_entity.type
_entity.pdbx_description
1 polymer ?
#
loop_
_entity_poly.entity_id
_entity_poly.type
_entity_poly.pdbx_seq_one_letter_code
_entity_poly.pdbx_strand_id
1 'polypeptide(L)'
;MGFRRATALIATLALMAQPAWAQAPGWHYSPLPGEGDRASMGCARASGPESFTCLVVRCEDDYSVGIHVHSSRSEGDVGSWSMTLDREDRVIAAVPDAAPYGALLRDEDGWLLDGLRHGTFLYLRHGDDSADGFAYIDLAGSFRAIQEALYWCAPRVGAGEQNEPPGVEPRTNNGE
;
A
#
# COMPACT_ATOMS: atom_id res chain seq x y z
N MET A 1 53.27 -11.65 14.44
CA MET A 1 52.52 -10.97 13.37
C MET A 1 51.26 -11.78 13.06
N GLY A 2 50.06 -11.23 13.23
CA GLY A 2 48.82 -11.93 12.80
C GLY A 2 47.57 -11.74 13.65
N PHE A 3 47.26 -10.52 14.13
CA PHE A 3 45.99 -10.26 14.86
C PHE A 3 45.21 -9.05 14.33
N ARG A 4 45.47 -8.61 13.08
CA ARG A 4 44.85 -7.38 12.51
C ARG A 4 43.91 -7.62 11.32
N ARG A 5 43.59 -8.87 10.98
CA ARG A 5 42.72 -9.20 9.82
C ARG A 5 41.28 -9.60 10.17
N ALA A 6 40.98 -9.92 11.43
CA ALA A 6 39.65 -10.41 11.81
C ALA A 6 38.64 -9.28 12.13
N THR A 7 39.10 -8.10 12.53
CA THR A 7 38.21 -7.03 13.04
C THR A 7 37.51 -6.24 11.93
N ALA A 8 38.02 -6.27 10.70
CA ALA A 8 37.46 -5.51 9.58
C ALA A 8 36.23 -6.18 8.93
N LEU A 9 36.05 -7.51 9.11
CA LEU A 9 34.96 -8.24 8.47
C LEU A 9 33.63 -8.15 9.25
N ILE A 10 33.68 -7.88 10.55
CA ILE A 10 32.47 -7.88 11.40
C ILE A 10 31.74 -6.53 11.31
N ALA A 11 32.45 -5.43 11.04
CA ALA A 11 31.86 -4.10 10.92
C ALA A 11 31.06 -3.91 9.62
N THR A 12 31.30 -4.70 8.58
CA THR A 12 30.62 -4.57 7.27
C THR A 12 29.30 -5.34 7.20
N LEU A 13 29.10 -6.40 7.99
CA LEU A 13 27.82 -7.14 8.02
C LEU A 13 26.72 -6.41 8.83
N ALA A 14 27.09 -5.52 9.76
CA ALA A 14 26.12 -4.82 10.60
C ALA A 14 25.41 -3.67 9.89
N LEU A 15 25.92 -3.18 8.74
CA LEU A 15 25.29 -2.10 7.96
C LEU A 15 24.19 -2.58 6.99
N MET A 16 24.00 -3.89 6.82
CA MET A 16 22.95 -4.42 5.93
C MET A 16 21.72 -4.97 6.67
N ALA A 17 21.73 -4.95 8.00
CA ALA A 17 20.55 -5.27 8.81
C ALA A 17 19.70 -3.99 9.02
N GLN A 18 19.28 -3.33 7.92
CA GLN A 18 18.09 -2.49 8.06
C GLN A 18 16.94 -3.44 8.38
N PRO A 19 16.07 -3.11 9.36
CA PRO A 19 14.85 -3.86 9.52
C PRO A 19 14.11 -3.69 8.19
N ALA A 20 14.10 -4.73 7.36
CA ALA A 20 13.11 -4.84 6.32
C ALA A 20 11.80 -4.78 7.09
N TRP A 21 11.06 -3.67 6.97
CA TRP A 21 9.66 -3.64 7.36
C TRP A 21 8.97 -4.58 6.40
N ALA A 22 9.05 -5.85 6.79
CA ALA A 22 8.50 -6.97 6.09
C ALA A 22 6.99 -6.79 6.01
N GLN A 23 6.39 -7.46 5.06
CA GLN A 23 4.95 -7.60 4.96
C GLN A 23 4.43 -8.11 6.31
N ALA A 24 3.81 -7.20 7.06
CA ALA A 24 3.42 -7.40 8.45
C ALA A 24 1.91 -7.20 8.58
N PRO A 25 1.22 -7.92 9.47
CA PRO A 25 -0.22 -7.83 9.59
C PRO A 25 -0.76 -6.42 9.82
N GLY A 26 -1.91 -6.12 9.21
CA GLY A 26 -2.64 -4.87 9.39
C GLY A 26 -2.29 -3.81 8.35
N TRP A 27 -2.81 -2.60 8.57
CA TRP A 27 -2.71 -1.46 7.66
C TRP A 27 -1.61 -0.49 8.05
N HIS A 28 -0.71 -0.19 7.11
CA HIS A 28 0.38 0.76 7.25
C HIS A 28 0.76 1.35 5.89
N TYR A 29 1.78 2.20 5.85
CA TYR A 29 2.34 2.69 4.58
C TYR A 29 3.05 1.55 3.84
N SER A 30 3.10 1.59 2.51
CA SER A 30 3.80 0.57 1.73
C SER A 30 5.31 0.59 2.00
N PRO A 31 5.92 -0.52 2.46
CA PRO A 31 7.35 -0.56 2.76
C PRO A 31 8.24 -0.63 1.51
N LEU A 32 7.64 -0.78 0.31
CA LEU A 32 8.41 -0.89 -0.93
C LEU A 32 9.13 0.44 -1.28
N PRO A 33 10.39 0.39 -1.75
CA PRO A 33 11.14 1.59 -2.12
C PRO A 33 10.41 2.43 -3.17
N GLY A 34 10.36 3.74 -2.95
CA GLY A 34 9.74 4.69 -3.87
C GLY A 34 8.23 4.91 -3.67
N GLU A 35 7.59 4.14 -2.80
CA GLU A 35 6.15 4.28 -2.55
C GLU A 35 5.82 5.30 -1.45
N GLY A 36 6.59 5.34 -0.36
CA GLY A 36 6.41 6.35 0.70
C GLY A 36 4.94 6.55 1.10
N ASP A 37 4.50 7.82 1.12
CA ASP A 37 3.15 8.22 1.55
C ASP A 37 2.09 8.11 0.45
N ARG A 38 2.40 7.63 -0.76
CA ARG A 38 1.40 7.51 -1.84
C ARG A 38 0.72 6.14 -1.89
N ALA A 39 1.11 5.20 -1.03
CA ALA A 39 0.53 3.87 -1.00
C ALA A 39 0.36 3.34 0.44
N SER A 40 -0.79 2.73 0.69
CA SER A 40 -1.10 2.04 1.94
C SER A 40 -1.27 0.55 1.70
N MET A 41 -0.59 -0.26 2.51
CA MET A 41 -0.59 -1.71 2.43
C MET A 41 -1.33 -2.30 3.64
N GLY A 42 -2.29 -3.17 3.36
CA GLY A 42 -3.01 -3.99 4.33
C GLY A 42 -2.68 -5.47 4.12
N CYS A 43 -2.00 -6.10 5.07
CA CYS A 43 -1.61 -7.50 4.96
C CYS A 43 -2.44 -8.42 5.85
N ALA A 44 -2.57 -9.68 5.41
CA ALA A 44 -3.28 -10.71 6.13
C ALA A 44 -2.68 -10.96 7.53
N ARG A 45 -3.53 -11.42 8.45
CA ARG A 45 -3.15 -11.66 9.86
C ARG A 45 -2.01 -12.65 10.04
N ALA A 46 -1.89 -13.60 9.11
CA ALA A 46 -0.83 -14.60 9.10
C ALA A 46 0.41 -14.17 8.31
N SER A 47 0.41 -12.98 7.70
CA SER A 47 1.53 -12.50 6.89
C SER A 47 2.79 -12.31 7.73
N GLY A 48 3.92 -12.68 7.13
CA GLY A 48 5.26 -12.43 7.63
C GLY A 48 6.27 -12.34 6.48
N PRO A 49 7.58 -12.25 6.79
CA PRO A 49 8.61 -11.97 5.78
C PRO A 49 8.68 -12.97 4.62
N GLU A 50 8.38 -14.25 4.88
CA GLU A 50 8.53 -15.34 3.90
C GLU A 50 7.21 -15.71 3.22
N SER A 51 6.07 -15.35 3.81
CA SER A 51 4.75 -15.72 3.32
C SER A 51 3.76 -14.63 3.67
N PHE A 52 3.16 -14.04 2.65
CA PHE A 52 2.23 -12.93 2.82
C PHE A 52 1.21 -12.86 1.70
N THR A 53 0.08 -12.26 2.03
CA THR A 53 -0.91 -11.78 1.07
C THR A 53 -1.36 -10.42 1.54
N CYS A 54 -1.16 -9.41 0.71
CA CYS A 54 -1.47 -8.03 1.03
C CYS A 54 -2.27 -7.40 -0.10
N LEU A 55 -3.11 -6.44 0.27
CA LEU A 55 -3.68 -5.48 -0.66
C LEU A 55 -3.01 -4.13 -0.48
N VAL A 56 -2.86 -3.40 -1.57
CA VAL A 56 -2.22 -2.09 -1.58
C VAL A 56 -3.11 -1.10 -2.29
N VAL A 57 -3.56 -0.06 -1.58
CA VAL A 57 -4.25 1.07 -2.18
C VAL A 57 -3.21 2.14 -2.47
N ARG A 58 -3.04 2.48 -3.75
CA ARG A 58 -2.01 3.39 -4.23
C ARG A 58 -2.62 4.55 -5.00
N CYS A 59 -2.06 5.73 -4.78
CA CYS A 59 -2.21 6.84 -5.68
C CYS A 59 -1.28 6.67 -6.89
N GLU A 60 -1.87 6.47 -8.05
CA GLU A 60 -1.16 6.21 -9.30
C GLU A 60 -0.51 7.50 -9.85
N ASP A 61 0.42 7.34 -10.80
CA ASP A 61 1.17 8.47 -11.36
C ASP A 61 0.27 9.43 -12.18
N ASP A 62 -0.89 8.94 -12.63
CA ASP A 62 -1.94 9.72 -13.30
C ASP A 62 -3.00 10.27 -12.33
N TYR A 63 -2.76 10.17 -11.03
CA TYR A 63 -3.67 10.55 -9.93
C TYR A 63 -4.95 9.70 -9.84
N SER A 64 -5.03 8.57 -10.55
CA SER A 64 -6.07 7.57 -10.31
C SER A 64 -5.79 6.75 -9.06
N VAL A 65 -6.81 6.06 -8.56
CA VAL A 65 -6.68 5.13 -7.43
C VAL A 65 -6.48 3.72 -7.97
N GLY A 66 -5.33 3.12 -7.66
CA GLY A 66 -5.05 1.72 -7.94
C GLY A 66 -5.23 0.85 -6.69
N ILE A 67 -5.80 -0.34 -6.85
CA ILE A 67 -5.78 -1.38 -5.82
C ILE A 67 -4.98 -2.55 -6.36
N HIS A 68 -3.90 -2.89 -5.68
CA HIS A 68 -2.99 -3.95 -6.08
C HIS A 68 -3.06 -5.10 -5.09
N VAL A 69 -2.82 -6.31 -5.58
CA VAL A 69 -2.47 -7.45 -4.74
C VAL A 69 -0.96 -7.62 -4.77
N HIS A 70 -0.39 -7.91 -3.60
CA HIS A 70 1.03 -8.18 -3.41
C HIS A 70 1.17 -9.41 -2.54
N SER A 71 1.60 -10.52 -3.11
CA SER A 71 1.73 -11.79 -2.40
C SER A 71 3.08 -12.49 -2.62
N SER A 72 3.32 -13.52 -1.82
CA SER A 72 4.47 -14.42 -1.98
C SER A 72 4.19 -15.60 -2.92
N ARG A 73 3.11 -15.59 -3.73
CA ARG A 73 2.83 -16.67 -4.71
C ARG A 73 3.96 -16.78 -5.74
N SER A 74 4.44 -18.00 -5.94
CA SER A 74 5.45 -18.31 -6.98
C SER A 74 4.90 -18.14 -8.39
N GLU A 75 3.61 -18.43 -8.59
CA GLU A 75 2.95 -18.37 -9.89
C GLU A 75 2.55 -16.94 -10.30
N GLY A 76 2.87 -15.94 -9.47
CA GLY A 76 2.49 -14.55 -9.65
C GLY A 76 1.13 -14.21 -9.04
N ASP A 77 0.58 -13.05 -9.38
CA ASP A 77 -0.64 -12.51 -8.74
C ASP A 77 -1.76 -12.20 -9.75
N VAL A 78 -1.49 -12.37 -11.04
CA VAL A 78 -2.43 -12.17 -12.15
C VAL A 78 -3.42 -13.34 -12.22
N GLY A 79 -4.71 -13.03 -12.36
CA GLY A 79 -5.76 -14.05 -12.44
C GLY A 79 -7.05 -13.62 -11.74
N SER A 80 -7.86 -14.58 -11.33
CA SER A 80 -9.11 -14.29 -10.61
C SER A 80 -8.91 -14.41 -9.10
N TRP A 81 -9.40 -13.44 -8.34
CA TRP A 81 -9.36 -13.45 -6.88
C TRP A 81 -10.76 -13.53 -6.31
N SER A 82 -11.05 -14.62 -5.60
CA SER A 82 -12.27 -14.75 -4.81
C SER A 82 -12.12 -13.95 -3.53
N MET A 83 -13.11 -13.11 -3.23
CA MET A 83 -13.10 -12.20 -2.10
C MET A 83 -14.43 -12.23 -1.37
N THR A 84 -14.37 -12.14 -0.05
CA THR A 84 -15.55 -11.94 0.81
C THR A 84 -15.30 -10.74 1.71
N LEU A 85 -16.07 -9.67 1.51
CA LEU A 85 -16.01 -8.46 2.31
C LEU A 85 -17.34 -8.28 3.04
N ASP A 86 -17.31 -8.30 4.38
CA ASP A 86 -18.50 -8.16 5.22
C ASP A 86 -19.72 -9.02 4.81
N ARG A 87 -19.46 -10.25 4.34
CA ARG A 87 -20.42 -11.26 3.84
C ARG A 87 -20.92 -11.06 2.40
N GLU A 88 -20.32 -10.16 1.64
CA GLU A 88 -20.52 -10.05 0.21
C GLU A 88 -19.39 -10.73 -0.54
N ASP A 89 -19.74 -11.67 -1.41
CA ASP A 89 -18.80 -12.43 -2.21
C ASP A 89 -18.65 -11.81 -3.61
N ARG A 90 -17.40 -11.62 -4.03
CA ARG A 90 -17.05 -11.17 -5.38
C ARG A 90 -15.85 -11.94 -5.92
N VAL A 91 -15.75 -11.96 -7.23
CA VAL A 91 -14.54 -12.38 -7.93
C VAL A 91 -14.03 -11.18 -8.70
N ILE A 92 -12.79 -10.77 -8.42
CA ILE A 92 -12.14 -9.63 -9.05
C ILE A 92 -10.98 -10.11 -9.90
N ALA A 93 -10.87 -9.58 -11.12
CA ALA A 93 -9.75 -9.87 -12.00
C ALA A 93 -8.54 -9.02 -11.59
N ALA A 94 -7.39 -9.67 -11.41
CA ALA A 94 -6.09 -9.06 -11.26
C ALA A 94 -5.34 -9.15 -12.61
N VAL A 95 -4.81 -8.02 -13.07
CA VAL A 95 -4.11 -7.90 -14.36
C VAL A 95 -2.66 -7.43 -14.16
N PRO A 96 -1.77 -7.68 -15.14
CA PRO A 96 -0.43 -7.12 -15.10
C PRO A 96 -0.47 -5.59 -15.05
N ASP A 97 0.44 -5.01 -14.27
CA ASP A 97 0.63 -3.57 -14.13
C ASP A 97 2.13 -3.23 -13.96
N ALA A 98 2.49 -1.96 -14.12
CA ALA A 98 3.87 -1.48 -13.99
C ALA A 98 4.27 -1.12 -12.55
N ALA A 99 3.33 -1.03 -11.61
CA ALA A 99 3.59 -0.81 -10.19
C ALA A 99 4.49 -1.92 -9.61
N PRO A 100 5.21 -1.67 -8.50
CA PRO A 100 6.10 -2.65 -7.89
C PRO A 100 5.37 -3.79 -7.15
N TYR A 101 4.05 -3.90 -7.32
CA TYR A 101 3.21 -4.93 -6.74
C TYR A 101 2.93 -6.05 -7.74
N GLY A 102 2.35 -7.15 -7.27
CA GLY A 102 2.17 -8.34 -8.11
C GLY A 102 1.18 -8.16 -9.26
N ALA A 103 0.01 -7.55 -8.99
CA ALA A 103 -1.00 -7.28 -10.01
C ALA A 103 -2.01 -6.21 -9.59
N LEU A 104 -2.61 -5.51 -10.56
CA LEU A 104 -3.68 -4.53 -10.36
C LEU A 104 -5.05 -5.22 -10.39
N LEU A 105 -5.86 -5.01 -9.35
CA LEU A 105 -7.24 -5.47 -9.25
C LEU A 105 -8.18 -4.52 -9.99
N ARG A 106 -9.02 -5.08 -10.87
CA ARG A 106 -10.03 -4.34 -11.65
C ARG A 106 -11.28 -4.08 -10.82
N ASP A 107 -11.25 -3.00 -10.04
CA ASP A 107 -12.35 -2.52 -9.21
C ASP A 107 -13.19 -1.43 -9.91
N GLU A 108 -13.86 -1.79 -11.00
CA GLU A 108 -14.52 -0.82 -11.90
C GLU A 108 -15.70 -0.08 -11.25
N ASP A 109 -16.43 -0.73 -10.35
CA ASP A 109 -17.58 -0.17 -9.64
C ASP A 109 -17.22 0.41 -8.27
N GLY A 110 -15.95 0.32 -7.86
CA GLY A 110 -15.44 0.83 -6.59
C GLY A 110 -15.84 0.01 -5.35
N TRP A 111 -16.43 -1.18 -5.54
CA TRP A 111 -16.88 -2.03 -4.43
C TRP A 111 -15.73 -2.38 -3.48
N LEU A 112 -14.56 -2.73 -4.01
CA LEU A 112 -13.42 -3.10 -3.20
C LEU A 112 -12.87 -1.87 -2.46
N LEU A 113 -12.69 -0.73 -3.13
CA LEU A 113 -12.18 0.48 -2.47
C LEU A 113 -13.08 0.92 -1.31
N ASP A 114 -14.40 0.95 -1.53
CA ASP A 114 -15.37 1.35 -0.52
C ASP A 114 -15.36 0.38 0.66
N GLY A 115 -15.42 -0.93 0.37
CA GLY A 115 -15.35 -1.96 1.38
C GLY A 115 -14.03 -1.95 2.16
N LEU A 116 -12.90 -1.69 1.53
CA LEU A 116 -11.61 -1.57 2.23
C LEU A 116 -11.58 -0.38 3.19
N ARG A 117 -12.32 0.70 2.90
CA ARG A 117 -12.38 1.90 3.77
C ARG A 117 -13.37 1.74 4.91
N HIS A 118 -14.46 1.04 4.70
CA HIS A 118 -15.61 1.05 5.61
C HIS A 118 -15.94 -0.30 6.22
N GLY A 119 -15.34 -1.38 5.71
CA GLY A 119 -15.61 -2.72 6.18
C GLY A 119 -14.86 -3.12 7.43
N THR A 120 -15.09 -4.36 7.89
CA THR A 120 -14.47 -4.90 9.11
C THR A 120 -13.35 -5.90 8.80
N PHE A 121 -13.57 -6.78 7.83
CA PHE A 121 -12.58 -7.77 7.42
C PHE A 121 -12.78 -8.16 5.96
N LEU A 122 -11.70 -8.66 5.36
CA LEU A 122 -11.69 -9.22 4.01
C LEU A 122 -11.08 -10.61 4.04
N TYR A 123 -11.75 -11.56 3.40
CA TYR A 123 -11.15 -12.82 3.00
C TYR A 123 -10.80 -12.76 1.53
N LEU A 124 -9.60 -13.22 1.15
CA LEU A 124 -9.20 -13.29 -0.26
C LEU A 124 -8.38 -14.55 -0.57
N ARG A 125 -8.51 -15.04 -1.80
CA ARG A 125 -7.77 -16.20 -2.32
C ARG A 125 -7.68 -16.15 -3.83
N HIS A 126 -6.53 -16.54 -4.39
CA HIS A 126 -6.38 -16.70 -5.82
C HIS A 126 -7.15 -17.93 -6.33
N GLY A 127 -7.74 -17.84 -7.52
CA GLY A 127 -8.60 -18.88 -8.09
C GLY A 127 -7.88 -20.21 -8.34
N ASP A 128 -6.60 -20.16 -8.72
CA ASP A 128 -5.77 -21.36 -8.93
C ASP A 128 -5.40 -22.06 -7.62
N ASP A 129 -5.53 -21.38 -6.49
CA ASP A 129 -5.16 -21.89 -5.17
C ASP A 129 -6.41 -22.36 -4.40
N SER A 130 -7.40 -22.88 -5.12
CA SER A 130 -8.73 -23.22 -4.58
C SER A 130 -8.71 -24.28 -3.46
N ALA A 131 -7.63 -25.04 -3.34
CA ALA A 131 -7.40 -26.00 -2.26
C ALA A 131 -6.93 -25.33 -0.95
N ASP A 132 -6.37 -24.13 -1.03
CA ASP A 132 -5.84 -23.40 0.12
C ASP A 132 -6.93 -22.62 0.85
N GLY A 133 -6.64 -22.25 2.09
CA GLY A 133 -7.52 -21.37 2.87
C GLY A 133 -7.52 -19.94 2.33
N PHE A 134 -8.54 -19.17 2.71
CA PHE A 134 -8.56 -17.73 2.44
C PHE A 134 -7.57 -17.01 3.36
N ALA A 135 -6.81 -16.08 2.81
CA ALA A 135 -6.10 -15.08 3.59
C ALA A 135 -7.11 -14.15 4.25
N TYR A 136 -6.90 -13.82 5.52
CA TYR A 136 -7.78 -12.94 6.30
C TYR A 136 -7.06 -11.62 6.58
N ILE A 137 -7.60 -10.50 6.07
CA ILE A 137 -7.11 -9.15 6.32
C ILE A 137 -8.08 -8.46 7.29
N ASP A 138 -7.55 -8.00 8.43
CA ASP A 138 -8.27 -7.13 9.35
C ASP A 138 -8.29 -5.69 8.78
N LEU A 139 -9.47 -5.09 8.69
CA LEU A 139 -9.63 -3.73 8.15
C LEU A 139 -9.55 -2.66 9.25
N ALA A 140 -9.23 -3.02 10.49
CA ALA A 140 -8.94 -2.03 11.53
C ALA A 140 -7.83 -1.06 11.10
N GLY A 141 -8.14 0.25 11.11
CA GLY A 141 -7.21 1.31 10.73
C GLY A 141 -7.05 1.56 9.23
N SER A 142 -7.67 0.73 8.38
CA SER A 142 -7.66 0.85 6.92
C SER A 142 -8.08 2.22 6.43
N PHE A 143 -9.22 2.74 6.92
CA PHE A 143 -9.76 4.04 6.55
C PHE A 143 -8.70 5.15 6.61
N ARG A 144 -8.03 5.28 7.76
CA ARG A 144 -7.03 6.32 7.99
C ARG A 144 -5.82 6.11 7.09
N ALA A 145 -5.30 4.89 7.01
CA ALA A 145 -4.10 4.59 6.23
C ALA A 145 -4.33 4.81 4.73
N ILE A 146 -5.48 4.38 4.21
CA ILE A 146 -5.91 4.62 2.82
C ILE A 146 -6.11 6.12 2.57
N GLN A 147 -6.73 6.85 3.50
CA GLN A 147 -6.95 8.29 3.35
C GLN A 147 -5.64 9.07 3.29
N GLU A 148 -4.65 8.70 4.12
CA GLU A 148 -3.30 9.26 4.08
C GLU A 148 -2.63 9.00 2.72
N ALA A 149 -2.72 7.77 2.21
CA ALA A 149 -2.17 7.42 0.90
C ALA A 149 -2.81 8.22 -0.26
N LEU A 150 -4.12 8.37 -0.21
CA LEU A 150 -4.91 9.00 -1.27
C LEU A 150 -5.01 10.52 -1.16
N TYR A 151 -4.49 11.12 -0.08
CA TYR A 151 -4.35 12.57 0.03
C TYR A 151 -3.62 13.16 -1.19
N TRP A 152 -2.63 12.43 -1.72
CA TRP A 152 -1.85 12.84 -2.89
C TRP A 152 -2.58 12.71 -4.22
N CYS A 153 -3.71 12.00 -4.24
CA CYS A 153 -4.58 11.82 -5.41
C CYS A 153 -5.69 12.86 -5.51
N ALA A 154 -5.85 13.72 -4.50
CA ALA A 154 -6.84 14.78 -4.57
C ALA A 154 -6.53 15.70 -5.78
N PRO A 155 -7.52 16.01 -6.63
CA PRO A 155 -7.33 16.94 -7.73
C PRO A 155 -6.76 18.24 -7.21
N ARG A 156 -5.56 18.60 -7.67
CA ARG A 156 -5.03 19.94 -7.41
C ARG A 156 -5.86 20.90 -8.25
N VAL A 157 -6.66 21.73 -7.60
CA VAL A 157 -7.34 22.85 -8.26
C VAL A 157 -6.34 23.58 -9.15
N GLY A 158 -6.76 23.91 -10.37
CA GLY A 158 -5.89 24.58 -11.35
C GLY A 158 -5.36 25.88 -10.78
N ALA A 159 -4.26 26.41 -11.33
CA ALA A 159 -3.62 27.62 -10.79
C ALA A 159 -4.58 28.82 -10.62
N GLY A 160 -5.66 28.89 -11.41
CA GLY A 160 -6.70 29.94 -11.30
C GLY A 160 -7.77 29.72 -10.21
N GLU A 161 -7.83 28.53 -9.62
CA GLU A 161 -8.75 28.16 -8.53
C GLU A 161 -8.01 27.95 -7.20
N GLN A 162 -6.67 28.02 -7.22
CA GLN A 162 -5.86 28.06 -6.01
C GLN A 162 -6.08 29.40 -5.30
N ASN A 163 -6.30 29.35 -3.99
CA ASN A 163 -6.29 30.55 -3.17
C ASN A 163 -4.96 31.29 -3.37
N GLU A 164 -5.01 32.61 -3.52
CA GLU A 164 -3.81 33.43 -3.54
C GLU A 164 -2.98 33.12 -2.29
N PRO A 165 -1.66 32.90 -2.42
CA PRO A 165 -0.81 32.69 -1.25
C PRO A 165 -1.04 33.85 -0.28
N PRO A 166 -1.17 33.59 1.04
CA PRO A 166 -1.47 34.64 2.00
C PRO A 166 -0.43 35.74 1.88
N GLY A 167 -0.86 36.86 1.30
CA GLY A 167 -0.03 38.04 1.16
C GLY A 167 0.29 38.54 2.56
N VAL A 168 1.57 38.55 2.92
CA VAL A 168 2.02 39.41 4.01
C VAL A 168 1.85 40.83 3.47
N GLU A 169 0.75 41.49 3.82
CA GLU A 169 0.57 42.89 3.46
C GLU A 169 1.81 43.66 3.94
N PRO A 170 2.52 44.38 3.06
CA PRO A 170 3.61 45.23 3.52
C PRO A 170 3.01 46.22 4.50
N ARG A 171 3.52 46.22 5.74
CA ARG A 171 3.15 47.17 6.80
C ARG A 171 3.00 48.56 6.17
N THR A 172 1.76 49.02 6.02
CA THR A 172 1.53 50.43 5.79
C THR A 172 1.99 51.11 7.06
N ASN A 173 3.00 51.97 6.91
CA ASN A 173 3.41 52.89 7.95
C ASN A 173 2.20 53.80 8.20
N ASN A 174 1.34 53.42 9.15
CA ASN A 174 0.31 54.31 9.67
C ASN A 174 1.08 55.35 10.49
N GLY A 175 1.53 56.40 9.80
CA GLY A 175 2.13 57.55 10.42
C GLY A 175 1.10 58.21 11.32
N GLU A 176 1.35 58.13 12.62
CA GLU A 176 1.12 59.19 13.61
C GLU A 176 2.38 59.34 14.45
#